data_AF-A0A7D5S3P0-F1
#
_entry.id   AF-A0A7D5S3P0-F1
#
_cell.length_a   1.000
_cell.length_b   1.000
_cell.length_c   1.000
_cell.angle_alpha   90.00
_cell.angle_beta   90.00
_cell.angle_gamma   90.00
#
_symmetry.space_group_name_H-M   'P 1'
#
loop_
_entity.id
_entity.type
_entity.pdbx_description
1 polymer ?
#
loop_
_entity_poly.entity_id
_entity_poly.type
_entity_poly.pdbx_seq_one_letter_code
_entity_poly.pdbx_strand_id
1 'polypeptide(L)'
;MIRAEGIEELYQIQTNEAGYLTVGMKGDDALSKNLWLNQMDVNMQMQRAVVAKKLQLSDPFHVLDLANGEFLVLAQQEVKGFKQSVLFRVNSKFEVIWAKSFLYKRKALN
;
A
#
# COMPACT_ATOMS: atom_id res chain seq x y z
N MET A 1 -14.35 2.68 24.38
CA MET A 1 -12.96 3.15 24.26
C MET A 1 -12.46 2.69 22.90
N ILE A 2 -12.34 3.61 21.93
CA ILE A 2 -11.93 3.26 20.57
C ILE A 2 -10.42 3.08 20.59
N ARG A 3 -9.95 1.83 20.58
CA ARG A 3 -8.54 1.53 20.31
C ARG A 3 -8.31 1.86 18.84
N ALA A 4 -7.46 2.85 18.56
CA ALA A 4 -6.87 2.98 17.25
C ALA A 4 -5.86 1.83 17.11
N GLU A 5 -6.36 0.63 16.78
CA GLU A 5 -5.51 -0.54 16.54
C GLU A 5 -4.66 -0.25 15.30
N GLY A 6 -3.34 -0.28 15.49
CA GLY A 6 -2.35 0.26 14.59
C GLY A 6 -2.17 -0.55 13.31
N ILE A 7 -1.16 -0.16 12.54
CA ILE A 7 -0.60 -0.99 11.46
C ILE A 7 0.13 -2.15 12.13
N GLU A 8 -0.19 -3.38 11.74
CA GLU A 8 0.46 -4.59 12.28
C GLU A 8 1.80 -4.86 11.61
N GLU A 9 1.87 -4.61 10.31
CA GLU A 9 3.06 -4.81 9.50
C GLU A 9 3.27 -3.61 8.56
N LEU A 10 4.46 -3.01 8.65
CA LEU A 10 4.84 -1.84 7.89
C LEU A 10 5.89 -2.22 6.87
N TYR A 11 5.59 -1.98 5.59
CA TYR A 11 6.47 -2.34 4.48
C TYR A 11 7.33 -1.16 4.03
N GLN A 12 6.75 0.05 4.04
CA GLN A 12 7.47 1.26 3.63
C GLN A 12 6.92 2.49 4.36
N ILE A 13 7.84 3.40 4.70
CA ILE A 13 7.56 4.77 5.11
C ILE A 13 8.11 5.71 4.04
N GLN A 14 7.29 6.65 3.60
CA GLN A 14 7.70 7.82 2.85
C GLN A 14 7.41 9.06 3.70
N THR A 15 8.31 10.04 3.65
CA THR A 15 8.13 11.30 4.37
C THR A 15 7.85 12.41 3.37
N ASN A 16 6.88 13.26 3.66
CA ASN A 16 6.62 14.48 2.91
C ASN A 16 6.31 15.64 3.88
N GLU A 17 6.04 16.84 3.35
CA GLU A 17 5.72 18.02 4.15
C GLU A 17 4.44 17.86 5.01
N ALA A 18 3.58 16.91 4.66
CA ALA A 18 2.33 16.61 5.37
C ALA A 18 2.47 15.47 6.40
N GLY A 19 3.68 14.96 6.64
CA GLY A 19 3.99 13.91 7.61
C GLY A 19 4.51 12.63 6.96
N TYR A 20 4.01 11.47 7.39
CA TYR A 20 4.44 10.17 6.88
C TYR A 20 3.32 9.47 6.12
N LEU A 21 3.64 9.00 4.92
CA LEU A 21 2.86 7.99 4.20
C LEU A 21 3.43 6.62 4.53
N THR A 22 2.60 5.75 5.06
CA THR A 22 2.99 4.37 5.33
C THR A 22 2.15 3.40 4.52
N VAL A 23 2.80 2.38 4.01
CA VAL A 23 2.18 1.25 3.33
C VAL A 23 2.32 0.04 4.25
N GLY A 24 1.18 -0.54 4.62
CA GLY A 24 1.15 -1.62 5.58
C GLY A 24 -0.15 -2.41 5.57
N MET A 25 -0.19 -3.42 6.41
CA MET A 25 -1.38 -4.21 6.71
C MET A 25 -1.97 -3.85 8.06
N LYS A 26 -3.29 -3.99 8.16
CA LYS A 26 -4.05 -3.86 9.41
C LYS A 26 -5.18 -4.90 9.42
N GLY A 27 -5.24 -5.73 10.46
CA GLY A 27 -6.29 -6.71 10.74
C GLY A 27 -5.76 -8.08 11.19
N ASP A 28 -6.33 -8.58 12.30
CA ASP A 28 -6.01 -9.87 12.94
C ASP A 28 -6.22 -11.12 12.05
N ASP A 29 -6.99 -10.99 10.96
CA ASP A 29 -7.35 -12.11 10.10
C ASP A 29 -6.51 -12.12 8.82
N ALA A 30 -5.72 -13.19 8.65
CA ALA A 30 -4.86 -13.46 7.48
C ALA A 30 -5.60 -13.42 6.12
N LEU A 31 -6.93 -13.44 6.13
CA LEU A 31 -7.82 -13.35 4.96
C LEU A 31 -8.15 -11.92 4.54
N SER A 32 -7.84 -10.93 5.38
CA SER A 32 -8.25 -9.53 5.20
C SER A 32 -7.08 -8.57 5.02
N LYS A 33 -5.88 -9.09 4.70
CA LYS A 33 -4.60 -8.38 4.48
C LYS A 33 -4.72 -7.28 3.42
N ASN A 34 -5.45 -6.23 3.74
CA ASN A 34 -5.75 -5.12 2.88
C ASN A 34 -4.53 -4.22 2.83
N LEU A 35 -4.31 -3.59 1.68
CA LEU A 35 -3.34 -2.52 1.59
C LEU A 35 -3.92 -1.27 2.23
N TRP A 36 -3.26 -0.77 3.26
CA TRP A 36 -3.60 0.50 3.88
C TRP A 36 -2.58 1.56 3.49
N LEU A 37 -3.11 2.71 3.08
CA LEU A 37 -2.37 3.96 3.00
C LEU A 37 -2.69 4.74 4.26
N ASN A 38 -1.70 4.95 5.11
CA ASN A 38 -1.90 5.69 6.35
C ASN A 38 -1.11 6.99 6.30
N GLN A 39 -1.78 8.06 6.69
CA GLN A 39 -1.19 9.36 6.93
C GLN A 39 -0.97 9.50 8.43
N MET A 40 0.27 9.75 8.82
CA MET A 40 0.65 10.07 10.18
C MET A 40 1.24 11.48 10.25
N ASP A 41 1.05 12.17 11.38
CA ASP A 41 1.73 13.44 11.61
C ASP A 41 3.21 13.25 11.98
N VAL A 42 3.90 14.37 12.20
CA VAL A 42 5.33 14.39 12.56
C VAL A 42 5.66 13.65 13.87
N ASN A 43 4.65 13.43 14.73
CA ASN A 43 4.76 12.69 15.99
C ASN A 43 4.33 11.21 15.83
N MET A 44 4.18 10.74 14.59
CA MET A 44 3.72 9.39 14.24
C MET A 44 2.31 9.06 14.77
N GLN A 45 1.48 10.06 15.02
CA GLN A 45 0.07 9.82 15.35
C GLN A 45 -0.73 9.64 14.07
N MET A 46 -1.57 8.60 14.03
CA MET A 46 -2.42 8.31 12.87
C MET A 46 -3.47 9.40 12.70
N GLN A 47 -3.39 10.12 11.59
CA GLN A 47 -4.35 11.16 11.20
C GLN A 47 -5.43 10.58 10.30
N ARG A 48 -5.05 9.67 9.39
CA ARG A 48 -5.97 9.03 8.43
C ARG A 48 -5.46 7.66 8.00
N ALA A 49 -6.40 6.75 7.69
CA ALA A 49 -6.12 5.45 7.11
C ALA A 49 -7.15 5.13 6.00
N VAL A 50 -6.69 4.75 4.82
CA VAL A 50 -7.55 4.40 3.68
C VAL A 50 -7.17 3.03 3.14
N VAL A 51 -8.17 2.18 2.89
CA VAL A 51 -7.96 0.92 2.18
C VAL A 51 -7.72 1.21 0.70
N ALA A 52 -6.49 1.02 0.25
CA ALA A 52 -6.12 1.19 -1.15
C ALA A 52 -6.54 0.01 -2.01
N LYS A 53 -6.53 -1.22 -1.45
CA LYS A 53 -7.04 -2.41 -2.12
C LYS A 53 -7.39 -3.50 -1.12
N LYS A 54 -8.45 -4.24 -1.44
CA LYS A 54 -8.87 -5.43 -0.71
C LYS A 54 -8.23 -6.70 -1.29
N LEU A 55 -6.91 -6.78 -1.26
CA LEU A 55 -6.14 -7.94 -1.74
C LEU A 55 -4.93 -8.16 -0.86
N GLN A 56 -4.60 -9.42 -0.62
CA GLN A 56 -3.36 -9.84 0.03
C GLN A 56 -2.19 -9.53 -0.90
N LEU A 57 -1.50 -8.44 -0.60
CA LEU A 57 -0.27 -8.05 -1.30
C LEU A 57 0.93 -8.70 -0.62
N SER A 58 1.99 -8.90 -1.38
CA SER A 58 3.27 -9.41 -0.95
C SER A 58 4.39 -8.43 -1.31
N ASP A 59 5.47 -8.48 -0.54
CA ASP A 59 6.69 -7.74 -0.81
C ASP A 59 7.28 -8.03 -2.20
N PRO A 60 8.00 -7.06 -2.79
CA PRO A 60 8.32 -5.73 -2.24
C PRO A 60 7.28 -4.65 -2.56
N PHE A 61 7.20 -3.64 -1.69
CA PHE A 61 6.44 -2.41 -1.91
C PHE A 61 7.39 -1.26 -2.29
N HIS A 62 6.96 -0.43 -3.24
CA HIS A 62 7.67 0.79 -3.60
C HIS A 62 6.70 1.94 -3.78
N VAL A 63 6.95 3.03 -3.06
CA VAL A 63 6.25 4.31 -3.24
C VAL A 63 7.17 5.29 -3.97
N LEU A 64 6.66 5.89 -5.03
CA LEU A 64 7.30 6.93 -5.83
C LEU A 64 6.45 8.21 -5.82
N ASP A 65 7.06 9.33 -5.46
CA ASP A 65 6.41 10.63 -5.54
C ASP A 65 6.32 11.12 -6.98
N LEU A 66 5.18 11.73 -7.32
CA LEU A 66 4.97 12.42 -8.58
C LEU A 66 5.09 13.93 -8.37
N ALA A 67 5.52 14.65 -9.41
CA ALA A 67 5.76 16.10 -9.35
C ALA A 67 4.52 16.94 -8.99
N ASN A 68 3.33 16.38 -9.09
CA ASN A 68 2.06 17.02 -8.73
C ASN A 68 1.58 16.70 -7.30
N GLY A 69 2.44 16.11 -6.45
CA GLY A 69 2.12 15.75 -5.07
C GLY A 69 1.24 14.49 -4.95
N GLU A 70 1.10 13.73 -6.03
CA GLU A 70 0.50 12.41 -6.05
C GLU A 70 1.55 11.32 -5.86
N PHE A 71 1.11 10.08 -5.65
CA PHE A 71 2.00 8.94 -5.42
C PHE A 71 1.70 7.81 -6.39
N LEU A 72 2.74 7.13 -6.85
CA LEU A 72 2.66 5.79 -7.41
C LEU A 72 3.07 4.78 -6.36
N VAL A 73 2.21 3.82 -6.08
CA VAL A 73 2.54 2.68 -5.21
C VAL A 73 2.60 1.43 -6.07
N LEU A 74 3.73 0.76 -6.06
CA LEU A 74 3.95 -0.55 -6.64
C LEU A 74 3.92 -1.59 -5.52
N ALA A 75 3.21 -2.68 -5.76
CA ALA A 75 3.19 -3.84 -4.90
C ALA A 75 3.18 -5.12 -5.74
N GLN A 76 3.40 -6.26 -5.11
CA GLN A 76 3.16 -7.57 -5.72
C GLN A 76 2.00 -8.28 -5.03
N GLN A 77 1.42 -9.26 -5.71
CA GLN A 77 0.53 -10.23 -5.12
C GLN A 77 0.68 -11.57 -5.83
N GLU A 78 0.28 -12.64 -5.16
CA GLU A 78 0.21 -13.96 -5.76
C GLU A 78 -1.24 -14.31 -6.11
N VAL A 79 -1.48 -14.65 -7.38
CA VAL A 79 -2.80 -15.05 -7.87
C VAL A 79 -2.67 -16.38 -8.58
N LYS A 80 -3.22 -17.44 -8.00
CA LYS A 80 -3.23 -18.80 -8.56
C LYS A 80 -1.83 -19.29 -8.98
N GLY A 81 -0.81 -19.04 -8.14
CA GLY A 81 0.59 -19.41 -8.41
C GLY A 81 1.35 -18.49 -9.36
N PHE A 82 0.75 -17.37 -9.79
CA PHE A 82 1.42 -16.34 -10.57
C PHE A 82 1.72 -15.12 -9.73
N LYS A 83 2.91 -14.55 -9.89
CA LYS A 83 3.22 -13.21 -9.38
C LYS A 83 2.57 -12.16 -10.28
N GLN A 84 1.80 -11.27 -9.69
CA GLN A 84 1.15 -10.15 -10.34
C GLN A 84 1.63 -8.86 -9.68
N SER A 85 2.13 -7.93 -10.49
CA SER A 85 2.44 -6.58 -10.01
C SER A 85 1.16 -5.75 -10.00
N VAL A 86 0.96 -4.95 -8.97
CA VAL A 86 -0.15 -4.02 -8.85
C VAL A 86 0.41 -2.62 -8.69
N LEU A 87 -0.05 -1.69 -9.52
CA LEU A 87 0.32 -0.29 -9.49
C LEU A 87 -0.91 0.55 -9.11
N PHE A 88 -0.74 1.43 -8.15
CA PHE A 88 -1.75 2.37 -7.67
C PHE A 88 -1.31 3.78 -8.00
N ARG A 89 -2.22 4.63 -8.47
CA ARG A 89 -2.05 6.07 -8.42
C ARG A 89 -2.93 6.63 -7.33
N VAL A 90 -2.32 7.37 -6.42
CA VAL A 90 -2.94 7.91 -5.23
C VAL A 90 -2.84 9.43 -5.31
N ASN A 91 -3.93 10.14 -5.08
CA ASN A 91 -3.89 11.60 -5.07
C ASN A 91 -3.24 12.14 -3.78
N SER A 92 -3.02 13.46 -3.73
CA SER A 92 -2.48 14.16 -2.54
C SER A 92 -3.37 14.06 -1.29
N LYS A 93 -4.61 13.59 -1.42
CA LYS A 93 -5.54 13.32 -0.32
C LYS A 93 -5.54 11.85 0.11
N PHE A 94 -4.57 11.05 -0.34
CA PHE A 94 -4.45 9.62 -0.04
C PHE A 94 -5.62 8.77 -0.57
N GLU A 95 -6.25 9.20 -1.66
CA GLU A 95 -7.32 8.47 -2.31
C GLU A 95 -6.80 7.80 -3.57
N VAL A 96 -7.16 6.52 -3.77
CA VAL A 96 -6.79 5.79 -4.98
C VAL A 96 -7.58 6.35 -6.18
N ILE A 97 -6.85 6.95 -7.12
CA ILE A 97 -7.41 7.44 -8.39
C ILE A 97 -7.67 6.26 -9.32
N TRP A 98 -6.68 5.38 -9.45
CA TRP A 98 -6.80 4.14 -10.22
C TRP A 98 -5.84 3.07 -9.71
N ALA A 99 -6.14 1.82 -10.05
CA ALA A 99 -5.25 0.68 -9.83
C ALA A 99 -5.15 -0.15 -11.11
N LYS A 100 -3.93 -0.53 -11.51
CA LYS A 100 -3.66 -1.43 -12.63
C LYS A 100 -2.92 -2.66 -12.14
N SER A 101 -3.23 -3.81 -12.72
CA SER A 101 -2.55 -5.06 -12.38
C SER A 101 -1.93 -5.68 -13.62
N PHE A 102 -0.70 -6.16 -13.49
CA PHE A 102 0.11 -6.74 -14.57
C PHE A 102 0.50 -8.16 -14.18
N LEU A 103 -0.06 -9.14 -14.88
CA LEU A 103 0.30 -10.55 -14.71
C LEU A 103 1.59 -10.83 -15.48
N TYR A 104 2.58 -11.39 -14.80
CA TYR A 104 3.77 -11.91 -15.45
C TYR A 104 3.79 -13.43 -15.33
N LYS A 105 3.74 -14.12 -16.48
CA LYS A 105 4.05 -15.55 -16.54
C LYS A 105 5.56 -15.68 -16.71
N ARG A 106 6.25 -16.19 -15.69
CA ARG A 106 7.66 -16.57 -15.83
C ARG A 106 7.73 -17.61 -16.96
N LYS A 107 8.36 -17.27 -18.09
CA LYS A 107 8.74 -18.29 -19.07
C LYS A 107 9.74 -19.18 -18.34
N ALA A 108 9.43 -20.48 -18.22
CA ALA A 108 10.46 -21.44 -17.83
C ALA A 108 11.56 -21.35 -18.88
N LEU A 109 12.78 -21.02 -18.44
CA LEU A 109 13.96 -21.19 -19.24
C LEU A 109 14.21 -22.70 -19.25
N ASN A 110 13.93 -23.34 -20.39
CA ASN A 110 14.36 -24.71 -20.66
C ASN A 110 15.86 -24.72 -20.97
#